data_AF-W5JB42-F1
#
_entry.id   AF-W5JB42-F1
#
_cell.length_a   1.000
_cell.length_b   1.000
_cell.length_c   1.000
_cell.angle_alpha   90.00
_cell.angle_beta   90.00
_cell.angle_gamma   90.00
#
_symmetry.space_group_name_H-M   'P 1'
#
loop_
_entity.id
_entity.type
_entity.pdbx_description
1 polymer ?
#
loop_
_entity_poly.entity_id
_entity_poly.type
_entity_poly.pdbx_seq_one_letter_code
_entity_poly.pdbx_strand_id
1 'polypeptide(L)'
;MCEAMVMGTDSVNRKRMRSDDTDGCFAMQRKTFVNQQMMDRHDKEKMKQIQAKTISLLFQGAKKQSQPGIPIDGVKELLASVRLLGGGEVEYDLKSASGWLEKKPDRKCRLCDRMSMVHADCTNCNLELCEHCGVNCGFCPEKICLNCVRLFQCESHDKPCCAQCKMFVR
;
A
#
# COMPACT_ATOMS: atom_id res chain seq x y z
N MET A 1 -43.78 -47.18 -15.80
CA MET A 1 -42.32 -46.95 -15.80
C MET A 1 -42.09 -45.71 -14.96
N CYS A 2 -41.88 -45.90 -13.66
CA CYS A 2 -40.56 -46.02 -12.99
C CYS A 2 -40.01 -44.62 -12.70
N GLU A 3 -39.55 -44.25 -11.52
CA GLU A 3 -39.41 -44.90 -10.22
C GLU A 3 -39.06 -43.78 -9.24
N ALA A 4 -39.59 -43.84 -8.02
CA ALA A 4 -38.99 -43.14 -6.89
C ALA A 4 -37.86 -44.04 -6.35
N MET A 5 -36.65 -43.49 -6.20
CA MET A 5 -35.64 -44.11 -5.34
C MET A 5 -35.04 -43.09 -4.36
N VAL A 6 -35.21 -43.50 -3.11
CA VAL A 6 -34.67 -43.01 -1.84
C VAL A 6 -33.17 -42.74 -1.91
N MET A 7 -32.75 -41.58 -1.37
CA MET A 7 -31.45 -41.37 -0.74
C MET A 7 -31.72 -40.46 0.46
N GLY A 8 -31.81 -41.00 1.68
CA GLY A 8 -30.63 -41.28 2.48
C GLY A 8 -30.60 -40.24 3.60
N THR A 9 -31.26 -40.55 4.71
CA THR A 9 -31.21 -39.78 5.94
C THR A 9 -29.83 -39.93 6.56
N ASP A 10 -28.95 -38.97 6.33
CA ASP A 10 -27.79 -38.74 7.18
C ASP A 10 -27.81 -37.32 7.71
N SER A 11 -27.92 -37.23 9.03
CA SER A 11 -27.91 -36.00 9.79
C SER A 11 -26.63 -35.22 9.51
N VAL A 12 -26.68 -34.24 8.61
CA VAL A 12 -25.57 -33.29 8.44
C VAL A 12 -25.54 -32.39 9.68
N ASN A 13 -24.75 -32.82 10.66
CA ASN A 13 -24.39 -32.08 11.86
C ASN A 13 -23.99 -30.65 11.45
N ARG A 14 -24.84 -29.65 11.71
CA ARG A 14 -24.51 -28.22 11.61
C ARG A 14 -23.59 -27.76 12.77
N LYS A 15 -22.64 -28.60 13.17
CA LYS A 15 -21.64 -28.22 14.18
C LYS A 15 -20.46 -27.60 13.44
N ARG A 16 -20.08 -26.40 13.86
CA ARG A 16 -18.91 -25.68 13.33
C ARG A 16 -17.69 -26.58 13.52
N MET A 17 -16.99 -26.88 12.41
CA MET A 17 -15.78 -27.71 12.37
C MET A 17 -14.75 -27.18 13.39
N ARG A 18 -14.15 -28.07 14.18
CA ARG A 18 -13.08 -27.68 15.12
C ARG A 18 -11.75 -27.68 14.39
N SER A 19 -10.86 -26.80 14.81
CA SER A 19 -9.55 -26.54 14.18
C SER A 19 -8.56 -27.71 14.22
N ASP A 20 -8.91 -28.84 14.85
CA ASP A 20 -8.06 -30.04 14.93
C ASP A 20 -8.29 -31.05 13.80
N ASP A 21 -9.34 -30.90 12.97
CA ASP A 21 -9.71 -31.89 11.94
C ASP A 21 -9.00 -31.71 10.58
N THR A 22 -7.98 -30.84 10.51
CA THR A 22 -7.14 -30.68 9.29
C THR A 22 -5.69 -31.00 9.60
N ASP A 23 -5.29 -32.22 9.26
CA ASP A 23 -3.91 -32.72 9.28
C ASP A 23 -3.06 -32.16 8.11
N GLY A 24 -3.30 -30.88 7.76
CA GLY A 24 -2.74 -30.26 6.57
C GLY A 24 -2.72 -28.73 6.66
N CYS A 25 -1.52 -28.20 6.85
CA CYS A 25 -1.11 -26.81 6.52
C CYS A 25 -1.42 -25.66 7.50
N PHE A 26 -1.94 -25.90 8.70
CA PHE A 26 -1.93 -24.87 9.75
C PHE A 26 -1.26 -25.40 11.01
N ALA A 27 0.04 -25.12 11.16
CA ALA A 27 0.73 -25.37 12.41
C ALA A 27 0.01 -24.58 13.52
N MET A 28 -0.51 -25.30 14.52
CA MET A 28 -1.20 -24.72 15.67
C MET A 28 -0.30 -23.64 16.30
N GLN A 29 -0.69 -22.36 16.18
CA GLN A 29 0.01 -21.28 16.84
C GLN A 29 -0.12 -21.46 18.35
N ARG A 30 0.97 -21.89 18.98
CA ARG A 30 1.05 -22.01 20.44
C ARG A 30 0.94 -20.62 21.04
N LYS A 31 -0.08 -20.41 21.87
CA LYS A 31 -0.18 -19.22 22.73
C LYS A 31 0.99 -19.22 23.70
N THR A 32 2.02 -18.44 23.40
CA THR A 32 3.11 -18.18 24.35
C THR A 32 2.64 -17.14 25.36
N PHE A 33 2.89 -17.41 26.64
CA PHE A 33 2.56 -16.49 27.71
C PHE A 33 3.36 -15.20 27.52
N VAL A 34 2.69 -14.04 27.61
CA VAL A 34 3.32 -12.71 27.40
C VAL A 34 4.55 -12.52 28.29
N ASN A 35 4.52 -13.06 29.51
CA ASN A 35 5.65 -13.00 30.45
C ASN A 35 6.87 -13.79 29.96
N GLN A 36 6.66 -14.95 29.33
CA GLN A 36 7.75 -15.75 28.76
C GLN A 36 8.36 -15.03 27.55
N GLN A 37 7.53 -14.39 26.72
CA GLN A 37 8.00 -13.57 25.59
C GLN A 37 8.86 -12.38 26.06
N MET A 38 8.48 -11.74 27.16
CA MET A 38 9.29 -10.66 27.74
C MET A 38 10.62 -11.17 28.31
N MET A 39 10.61 -12.31 28.99
CA MET A 39 11.85 -12.94 29.48
C MET A 39 12.79 -13.35 28.34
N ASP A 40 12.25 -13.96 27.29
CA ASP A 40 13.03 -14.42 26.13
C ASP A 40 13.64 -13.25 25.34
N ARG A 41 13.04 -12.04 25.38
CA ARG A 41 13.62 -10.83 24.78
C ARG A 41 14.89 -10.35 25.49
N HIS A 42 15.02 -10.61 26.79
CA HIS A 42 16.18 -10.20 27.58
C HIS A 42 17.32 -11.23 27.55
N ASP A 43 17.08 -12.42 27.02
CA ASP A 43 18.09 -13.47 26.85
C ASP A 43 18.87 -13.26 25.54
N LYS A 44 20.13 -12.81 25.67
CA LYS A 44 21.02 -12.48 24.54
C LYS A 44 21.32 -13.69 23.64
N GLU A 45 21.45 -14.88 24.21
CA GLU A 45 21.78 -16.09 23.45
C GLU A 45 20.59 -16.56 22.62
N LYS A 46 19.38 -16.54 23.19
CA LYS A 46 18.15 -16.83 22.45
C LYS A 46 17.91 -15.83 21.32
N MET A 47 18.12 -14.53 21.57
CA MET A 47 17.96 -13.52 20.52
C MET A 47 18.95 -13.70 19.37
N LYS A 48 20.20 -14.11 19.66
CA LYS A 48 21.19 -14.45 18.62
C LYS A 48 20.76 -15.66 17.79
N GLN A 49 20.19 -16.69 18.42
CA GLN A 49 19.64 -17.86 17.71
C GLN A 49 18.42 -17.50 16.87
N ILE A 50 17.52 -16.64 17.37
CA ILE A 50 16.37 -16.12 16.62
C ILE A 50 16.86 -15.33 15.41
N GLN A 51 17.87 -14.47 15.58
CA GLN A 51 18.45 -13.70 14.48
C GLN A 51 19.03 -14.63 13.41
N ALA A 52 19.85 -15.62 13.80
CA ALA A 52 20.44 -16.57 12.86
C ALA A 52 19.37 -17.38 12.11
N LYS A 53 18.31 -17.83 12.81
CA LYS A 53 17.18 -18.55 12.21
C LYS A 53 16.38 -17.66 11.26
N THR A 54 16.19 -16.39 11.60
CA THR A 54 15.48 -15.41 10.76
C THR A 54 16.26 -15.12 9.49
N ILE A 55 17.57 -14.89 9.60
CA ILE A 55 18.48 -14.74 8.47
C ILE A 55 18.39 -15.99 7.58
N SER A 56 18.51 -17.18 8.17
CA SER A 56 18.38 -18.44 7.43
C SER A 56 17.05 -18.52 6.68
N LEU A 57 15.91 -18.24 7.32
CA LEU A 57 14.59 -18.28 6.67
C LEU A 57 14.42 -17.26 5.55
N LEU A 58 14.88 -16.01 5.75
CA LEU A 58 14.81 -14.95 4.74
C LEU A 58 15.59 -15.35 3.47
N PHE A 59 16.82 -15.84 3.63
CA PHE A 59 17.67 -16.17 2.48
C PHE A 59 17.41 -17.58 1.92
N GLN A 60 16.86 -18.50 2.70
CA GLN A 60 16.43 -19.82 2.23
C GLN A 60 15.10 -19.74 1.46
N GLY A 61 14.21 -18.81 1.84
CA GLY A 61 13.04 -18.43 1.04
C GLY A 61 13.44 -17.86 -0.34
N ALA A 62 14.46 -17.00 -0.38
CA ALA A 62 15.02 -16.47 -1.62
C ALA A 62 15.66 -17.55 -2.51
N LYS A 63 16.31 -18.58 -1.94
CA LYS A 63 16.86 -19.70 -2.72
C LYS A 63 15.79 -20.62 -3.31
N LYS A 64 14.66 -20.84 -2.63
CA LYS A 64 13.58 -21.73 -3.09
C LYS A 64 12.69 -21.14 -4.19
N GLN A 65 12.77 -19.83 -4.45
CA GLN A 65 12.11 -19.20 -5.60
C GLN A 65 12.68 -19.62 -6.97
N SER A 66 13.79 -20.38 -6.97
CA SER A 66 14.37 -20.96 -8.18
C SER A 66 13.70 -22.27 -8.65
N GLN A 67 12.67 -22.77 -7.94
CA GLN A 67 11.87 -23.88 -8.46
C GLN A 67 10.73 -23.37 -9.37
N PRO A 68 10.58 -23.92 -10.59
CA PRO A 68 9.56 -23.48 -11.52
C PRO A 68 8.25 -24.15 -11.15
N GLY A 69 7.41 -23.50 -10.35
CA GLY A 69 6.15 -24.15 -10.02
C GLY A 69 5.18 -23.45 -9.11
N ILE A 70 5.06 -22.12 -9.10
CA ILE A 70 3.77 -21.43 -8.87
C ILE A 70 3.86 -20.07 -9.59
N PRO A 71 3.10 -19.82 -10.66
CA PRO A 71 2.97 -18.48 -11.21
C PRO A 71 2.10 -17.67 -10.26
N ILE A 72 2.72 -16.87 -9.40
CA ILE A 72 2.03 -15.72 -8.81
C ILE A 72 2.11 -14.62 -9.87
N ASP A 73 1.14 -14.63 -10.79
CA ASP A 73 0.94 -13.57 -11.76
C ASP A 73 0.91 -12.22 -11.01
N GLY A 74 1.94 -11.40 -11.24
CA GLY A 74 2.06 -10.04 -10.69
C GLY A 74 3.28 -9.77 -9.81
N VAL A 75 3.88 -10.77 -9.13
CA VAL A 75 5.05 -10.50 -8.24
C VAL A 75 6.37 -10.47 -9.01
N LYS A 76 6.45 -11.23 -10.11
CA LYS A 76 7.66 -11.35 -10.93
C LYS A 76 7.99 -10.05 -11.67
N GLU A 77 6.97 -9.29 -12.09
CA GLU A 77 7.15 -7.99 -12.73
C GLU A 77 7.57 -6.91 -11.72
N LEU A 78 7.04 -6.93 -10.49
CA LEU A 78 7.37 -5.93 -9.47
C LEU A 78 8.86 -5.96 -9.07
N LEU A 79 9.43 -7.16 -8.93
CA LEU A 79 10.82 -7.34 -8.48
C LEU A 79 11.85 -7.18 -9.61
N ALA A 80 11.43 -7.20 -10.88
CA ALA A 80 12.32 -6.92 -12.00
C ALA A 80 12.88 -5.47 -11.94
N SER A 81 12.19 -4.58 -11.25
CA SER A 81 12.54 -3.17 -11.12
C SER A 81 13.58 -2.84 -10.05
N VAL A 82 14.03 -3.82 -9.25
CA VAL A 82 14.95 -3.60 -8.13
C VAL A 82 16.16 -4.52 -8.22
N ARG A 83 17.35 -3.93 -8.39
CA ARG A 83 18.64 -4.61 -8.38
C ARG A 83 19.39 -4.28 -7.10
N LEU A 84 19.62 -5.28 -6.26
CA LEU A 84 20.48 -5.14 -5.08
C LEU A 84 21.94 -5.25 -5.51
N LEU A 85 22.75 -4.22 -5.24
CA LEU A 85 24.19 -4.24 -5.42
C LEU A 85 24.86 -4.61 -4.09
N GLY A 86 25.99 -5.32 -4.15
CA GLY A 86 26.74 -5.70 -2.95
C GLY A 86 27.20 -4.47 -2.17
N GLY A 87 27.04 -4.45 -0.84
CA GLY A 87 27.37 -3.31 0.02
C GLY A 87 26.18 -2.56 0.62
N GLY A 88 24.95 -2.99 0.31
CA GLY A 88 23.72 -2.34 0.82
C GLY A 88 23.14 -1.29 -0.13
N GLU A 89 23.71 -1.15 -1.31
CA GLU A 89 23.22 -0.29 -2.38
C GLU A 89 22.04 -0.95 -3.11
N VAL A 90 21.01 -0.16 -3.40
CA VAL A 90 19.83 -0.61 -4.13
C VAL A 90 19.66 0.27 -5.35
N GLU A 91 19.69 -0.36 -6.52
CA GLU A 91 19.48 0.28 -7.80
C GLU A 91 18.08 -0.04 -8.32
N TYR A 92 17.34 0.99 -8.68
CA TYR A 92 15.98 0.86 -9.17
C TYR A 92 15.97 1.09 -10.68
N ASP A 93 15.48 0.14 -11.46
CA ASP A 93 15.19 0.34 -12.87
C ASP A 93 13.90 1.17 -13.00
N LEU A 94 14.08 2.48 -13.18
CA LEU A 94 13.02 3.48 -13.31
C LEU A 94 12.04 3.21 -14.46
N LYS A 95 12.42 2.39 -15.45
CA LYS A 95 11.53 2.01 -16.56
C LYS A 95 10.54 0.92 -16.18
N SER A 96 10.94 0.06 -15.23
CA SER A 96 10.19 -1.09 -14.76
C SER A 96 9.53 -0.82 -13.40
N ALA A 97 9.99 0.20 -12.68
CA ALA A 97 9.45 0.59 -11.39
C ALA A 97 8.02 1.12 -11.55
N SER A 98 7.07 0.32 -11.05
CA SER A 98 5.67 0.72 -10.88
C SER A 98 5.58 2.09 -10.20
N GLY A 99 4.57 2.89 -10.56
CA GLY A 99 4.36 4.29 -10.14
C GLY A 99 4.23 4.59 -8.63
N TRP A 100 4.59 3.63 -7.77
CA TRP A 100 4.82 3.77 -6.33
C TRP A 100 6.21 4.31 -5.98
N LEU A 101 7.20 4.24 -6.89
CA LEU A 101 8.49 4.86 -6.66
C LEU A 101 8.33 6.39 -6.75
N GLU A 102 8.80 7.13 -5.75
CA GLU A 102 8.72 8.61 -5.71
C GLU A 102 9.19 9.18 -7.05
N LYS A 103 8.23 9.71 -7.82
CA LYS A 103 8.51 10.39 -9.08
C LYS A 103 9.42 11.55 -8.72
N LYS A 104 10.67 11.53 -9.19
CA LYS A 104 11.57 12.66 -8.94
C LYS A 104 10.89 13.95 -9.41
N PRO A 105 11.12 15.08 -8.71
CA PRO A 105 10.63 16.37 -9.16
C PRO A 105 10.94 16.58 -10.65
N ASP A 106 9.90 16.82 -11.45
CA ASP A 106 10.00 16.81 -12.91
C ASP A 106 10.51 18.15 -13.44
N ARG A 107 10.11 19.26 -12.80
CA ARG A 107 10.55 20.62 -13.15
C ARG A 107 10.30 21.64 -12.05
N LYS A 108 10.86 22.84 -12.24
CA LYS A 108 10.58 24.02 -11.41
C LYS A 108 9.25 24.68 -11.78
N CYS A 109 8.52 25.15 -10.77
CA CYS A 109 7.32 25.94 -10.95
C CYS A 109 7.64 27.32 -11.49
N ARG A 110 6.91 27.77 -12.53
CA ARG A 110 7.09 29.10 -13.15
C ARG A 110 6.80 30.28 -12.21
N LEU A 111 6.02 30.06 -11.15
CA LEU A 111 5.58 31.13 -10.24
C LEU A 111 6.47 31.29 -9.01
N CYS A 112 6.96 30.18 -8.45
CA CYS A 112 7.74 30.23 -7.20
C CYS A 112 9.16 29.66 -7.32
N ASP A 113 9.59 29.24 -8.51
CA ASP A 113 10.88 28.62 -8.84
C ASP A 113 11.25 27.38 -7.98
N ARG A 114 10.31 26.88 -7.17
CA ARG A 114 10.47 25.66 -6.40
C ARG A 114 10.32 24.45 -7.29
N MET A 115 11.17 23.45 -7.04
CA MET A 115 11.05 22.16 -7.69
C MET A 115 9.78 21.46 -7.21
N SER A 116 8.96 20.95 -8.13
CA SER A 116 7.67 20.32 -7.79
C SER A 116 7.42 19.08 -8.64
N MET A 117 6.72 18.12 -8.04
CA MET A 117 6.28 16.89 -8.71
C MET A 117 4.89 17.07 -9.34
N VAL A 118 4.05 17.89 -8.72
CA VAL A 118 2.63 18.03 -9.11
C VAL A 118 2.37 19.39 -9.73
N HIS A 119 1.96 19.37 -11.01
CA HIS A 119 1.49 20.55 -11.73
C HIS A 119 0.03 20.33 -12.15
N ALA A 120 -0.82 21.32 -11.90
CA ALA A 120 -2.21 21.33 -12.32
C ALA A 120 -2.70 22.76 -12.51
N ASP A 121 -3.76 22.95 -13.27
CA ASP A 121 -4.26 24.29 -13.59
C ASP A 121 -5.30 24.75 -12.58
N CYS A 122 -5.30 26.05 -12.29
CA CYS A 122 -6.36 26.68 -11.52
C CYS A 122 -7.68 26.58 -12.27
N THR A 123 -8.71 25.96 -11.69
CA THR A 123 -10.02 25.82 -12.35
C THR A 123 -10.71 27.17 -12.64
N ASN A 124 -10.37 28.23 -11.90
CA ASN A 124 -10.96 29.56 -12.08
C ASN A 124 -10.23 30.45 -13.11
N CYS A 125 -8.93 30.24 -13.36
CA CYS A 125 -8.14 31.15 -14.21
C CYS A 125 -7.08 30.48 -15.10
N ASN A 126 -7.05 29.14 -15.13
CA ASN A 126 -6.13 28.31 -15.93
C ASN A 126 -4.64 28.60 -15.68
N LEU A 127 -4.31 29.24 -14.55
CA LEU A 127 -2.93 29.45 -14.14
C LEU A 127 -2.33 28.11 -13.71
N GLU A 128 -1.15 27.77 -14.22
CA GLU A 128 -0.42 26.57 -13.80
C GLU A 128 0.04 26.68 -12.34
N LEU A 129 -0.33 25.71 -11.51
CA LEU A 129 -0.05 25.65 -10.08
C LEU A 129 0.78 24.43 -9.72
N CYS A 130 1.81 24.65 -8.91
CA CYS A 130 2.48 23.56 -8.21
C CYS A 130 1.74 23.15 -6.92
N GLU A 131 2.26 22.15 -6.21
CA GLU A 131 1.82 21.79 -4.85
C GLU A 131 1.99 22.90 -3.80
N HIS A 132 2.85 23.90 -4.05
CA HIS A 132 3.05 25.03 -3.13
C HIS A 132 2.23 26.28 -3.46
N CYS A 133 1.84 26.46 -4.73
CA CYS A 133 1.15 27.67 -5.20
C CYS A 133 -0.38 27.52 -5.22
N GLY A 134 -0.87 26.29 -5.24
CA GLY A 134 -2.30 25.99 -5.31
C GLY A 134 -2.82 25.34 -4.03
N VAL A 135 -4.10 25.55 -3.77
CA VAL A 135 -4.87 24.84 -2.74
C VAL A 135 -6.03 24.10 -3.39
N ASN A 136 -6.51 23.04 -2.76
CA ASN A 136 -7.63 22.25 -3.26
C ASN A 136 -8.95 22.90 -2.83
N CYS A 137 -9.98 22.82 -3.66
CA CYS A 137 -11.34 23.18 -3.25
C CYS A 137 -11.82 22.21 -2.15
N GLY A 138 -12.53 22.73 -1.13
CA GLY A 138 -13.10 21.91 -0.06
C GLY A 138 -14.29 21.03 -0.48
N PHE A 139 -14.82 21.22 -1.69
CA PHE A 139 -16.05 20.56 -2.17
C PHE A 139 -15.86 19.75 -3.46
N CYS A 140 -14.73 19.91 -4.16
CA CYS A 140 -14.42 19.17 -5.37
C CYS A 140 -12.91 18.92 -5.48
N PRO A 141 -12.45 17.96 -6.29
CA PRO A 141 -11.02 17.62 -6.39
C PRO A 141 -10.17 18.64 -7.15
N GLU A 142 -10.76 19.78 -7.57
CA GLU A 142 -10.09 20.80 -8.37
C GLU A 142 -9.12 21.67 -7.55
N LYS A 143 -8.07 22.18 -8.21
CA LYS A 143 -7.14 23.14 -7.62
C LYS A 143 -7.53 24.59 -7.95
N ILE A 144 -7.28 25.47 -7.00
CA ILE A 144 -7.43 26.93 -7.15
C ILE A 144 -6.18 27.66 -6.64
N CYS A 145 -5.87 28.78 -7.27
CA CYS A 145 -4.76 29.64 -6.84
C CYS A 145 -5.21 30.57 -5.71
N LEU A 146 -4.27 30.98 -4.86
CA LEU A 146 -4.57 31.87 -3.73
C LEU A 146 -5.13 33.24 -4.17
N ASN A 147 -4.76 33.71 -5.37
CA ASN A 147 -5.33 34.94 -5.93
C ASN A 147 -6.81 34.77 -6.26
N CYS A 148 -7.21 33.64 -6.83
CA CYS A 148 -8.62 33.36 -7.10
C CYS A 148 -9.44 33.22 -5.81
N VAL A 149 -8.89 32.59 -4.76
CA VAL A 149 -9.56 32.54 -3.45
C VAL A 149 -9.87 33.95 -2.94
N ARG A 150 -8.89 34.87 -3.03
CA ARG A 150 -9.06 36.27 -2.60
C ARG A 150 -10.03 37.06 -3.50
N LEU A 151 -9.89 36.97 -4.82
CA LEU A 151 -10.68 37.76 -5.78
C LEU A 151 -12.15 37.36 -5.82
N PHE A 152 -12.43 36.06 -5.82
CA PHE A 152 -13.81 35.56 -5.89
C PHE A 152 -14.49 35.47 -4.51
N GLN A 153 -13.77 35.83 -3.43
CA GLN A 153 -14.22 35.68 -2.04
C GLN A 153 -14.82 34.28 -1.82
N CYS A 154 -14.19 33.26 -2.38
CA CYS A 154 -14.68 31.89 -2.26
C CYS A 154 -14.21 31.32 -0.93
N GLU A 155 -14.96 31.65 0.12
CA GLU A 155 -14.65 31.32 1.53
C GLU A 155 -13.27 31.85 1.99
N SER A 156 -12.91 31.61 3.26
CA SER A 156 -11.61 32.01 3.82
C SER A 156 -10.51 31.08 3.28
N HIS A 157 -9.25 31.47 3.49
CA HIS A 157 -8.09 30.63 3.18
C HIS A 157 -8.14 29.26 3.90
N ASP A 158 -8.89 29.15 5.01
CA ASP A 158 -9.04 27.91 5.77
C ASP A 158 -9.99 26.93 5.08
N LYS A 159 -10.92 27.43 4.26
CA LYS A 159 -11.89 26.62 3.54
C LYS A 159 -11.99 27.09 2.08
N PRO A 160 -10.94 26.92 1.28
CA PRO A 160 -10.93 27.37 -0.11
C PRO A 160 -12.07 26.74 -0.93
N CYS A 161 -12.79 27.55 -1.71
CA CYS A 161 -13.86 27.08 -2.59
C CYS A 161 -13.63 27.55 -4.04
N CYS A 162 -14.01 26.75 -5.05
CA CYS A 162 -13.94 27.20 -6.45
C CYS A 162 -15.19 28.01 -6.83
N ALA A 163 -15.15 28.73 -7.96
CA ALA A 163 -16.29 29.56 -8.39
C ALA A 163 -17.55 28.71 -8.65
N GLN A 164 -17.38 27.48 -9.15
CA GLN A 164 -18.49 26.56 -9.41
C GLN A 164 -19.13 26.04 -8.12
N CYS A 165 -18.33 25.53 -7.18
CA CYS A 165 -18.84 25.02 -5.90
C CYS A 165 -19.50 26.12 -5.06
N LYS A 166 -19.00 27.37 -5.14
CA LYS A 166 -19.62 28.51 -4.47
C LYS A 166 -21.07 28.76 -4.89
N MET A 167 -21.46 28.38 -6.12
CA MET A 167 -22.87 28.52 -6.54
C MET A 167 -23.83 27.65 -5.74
N PHE A 168 -23.34 26.54 -5.16
CA PHE A 168 -24.14 25.57 -4.42
C PHE A 168 -24.04 25.73 -2.90
N VAL A 169 -23.02 26.46 -2.43
CA VAL A 169 -22.75 26.70 -1.01
C VAL A 169 -23.17 28.14 -0.71
N ARG A 170 -24.42 28.30 -0.27
CA ARG A 170 -24.95 29.56 0.29
C ARG A 170 -24.74 29.60 1.79
#